data_AF-A0A9P4QMC7-F1
#
_entry.id   AF-A0A9P4QMC7-F1
#
_cell.length_a   1.000
_cell.length_b   1.000
_cell.length_c   1.000
_cell.angle_alpha   90.00
_cell.angle_beta   90.00
_cell.angle_gamma   90.00
#
_symmetry.space_group_name_H-M   'P 1'
#
loop_
_entity.id
_entity.type
_entity.pdbx_description
1 polymer ?
#
loop_
_entity_poly.entity_id
_entity_poly.type
_entity_poly.pdbx_seq_one_letter_code
_entity_poly.pdbx_strand_id
1 'polypeptide(L)'
;MVDRACYKMLIIGLSGTGKAQVALQFAYTVKESWPEISLFWVVALSMESFEQECAEVVRWLGMPQAASGEDDATAQAASGHGVGWEIATGGR
;
A
#
# COMPACT_ATOMS: atom_id res chain seq x y z
N MET A 1 -19.06 9.80 -15.15
CA MET A 1 -17.65 9.52 -15.45
C MET A 1 -16.85 10.24 -14.38
N VAL A 2 -16.30 9.54 -13.38
CA VAL A 2 -15.53 10.21 -12.32
C VAL A 2 -14.21 10.64 -12.97
N ASP A 3 -14.02 11.94 -13.11
CA ASP A 3 -12.70 12.50 -13.39
C ASP A 3 -11.83 12.19 -12.17
N ARG A 4 -11.03 11.12 -12.25
CA ARG A 4 -10.07 10.80 -11.20
C ARG A 4 -8.82 11.63 -11.46
N ALA A 5 -8.78 12.81 -10.85
CA ALA A 5 -7.53 13.55 -10.74
C ALA A 5 -6.48 12.66 -10.05
N CYS A 6 -5.45 12.26 -10.79
CA CYS A 6 -4.33 11.47 -10.28
C CYS A 6 -3.14 12.41 -10.07
N TYR A 7 -2.68 12.51 -8.82
CA TYR A 7 -1.53 13.33 -8.48
C TYR A 7 -0.32 12.44 -8.17
N LYS A 8 0.83 12.77 -8.76
CA LYS A 8 2.10 12.08 -8.51
C LYS A 8 3.10 13.06 -7.92
N MET A 9 3.75 12.65 -6.84
CA MET A 9 4.83 13.42 -6.21
C MET A 9 6.07 12.53 -6.04
N LEU A 10 7.26 13.12 -6.19
CA LEU A 10 8.54 12.44 -6.07
C LEU A 10 9.46 13.26 -5.15
N ILE A 11 10.10 12.60 -4.17
CA ILE A 11 11.06 13.21 -3.25
C ILE A 11 12.47 12.80 -3.67
N ILE A 12 13.28 13.75 -4.11
CA ILE A 12 14.64 13.53 -4.62
C ILE A 12 15.65 14.25 -3.70
N GLY A 13 16.85 13.69 -3.57
CA GLY A 13 17.91 14.24 -2.73
C GLY A 13 19.06 13.25 -2.52
N LEU A 14 20.18 13.74 -2.00
CA LEU A 14 21.38 12.93 -1.72
C LEU A 14 21.10 11.80 -0.72
N SER A 15 21.96 10.78 -0.69
CA SER A 15 21.86 9.73 0.33
C SER A 15 21.97 10.34 1.74
N GLY A 16 21.20 9.82 2.69
CA GLY A 16 21.21 10.31 4.08
C GLY A 16 20.42 11.61 4.35
N THR A 17 19.82 12.26 3.37
CA THR A 17 19.05 13.52 3.58
C THR A 17 17.66 13.32 4.21
N GLY A 18 17.32 12.13 4.71
CA GLY A 18 16.05 11.89 5.40
C GLY A 18 14.80 11.85 4.52
N LYS A 19 14.91 11.59 3.21
CA LYS A 19 13.75 11.55 2.28
C LYS A 19 12.60 10.66 2.76
N ALA A 20 12.93 9.48 3.30
CA ALA A 20 11.95 8.56 3.85
C ALA A 20 11.24 9.15 5.09
N GLN A 21 11.95 9.89 5.93
CA GLN A 21 11.36 10.57 7.09
C GLN A 21 10.40 11.68 6.66
N VAL A 22 10.71 12.44 5.61
CA VAL A 22 9.80 13.44 5.04
C VAL A 22 8.53 12.78 4.48
N ALA A 23 8.66 11.66 3.76
CA ALA A 23 7.52 10.90 3.25
C ALA A 23 6.63 10.38 4.40
N LEU A 24 7.25 9.86 5.46
CA LEU A 24 6.54 9.41 6.66
C LEU A 24 5.80 10.56 7.34
N GLN A 25 6.46 11.68 7.58
CA GLN A 25 5.84 12.86 8.19
C GLN A 25 4.64 13.33 7.38
N PHE A 26 4.77 13.39 6.04
CA PHE A 26 3.65 13.73 5.16
C PHE A 26 2.49 12.75 5.32
N ALA A 27 2.75 11.44 5.32
CA ALA A 27 1.71 10.42 5.49
C ALA A 27 0.97 10.58 6.83
N TYR A 28 1.68 10.84 7.94
CA TYR A 28 1.05 11.08 9.23
C TYR A 28 0.20 12.37 9.24
N THR A 29 0.71 13.47 8.67
CA THR A 29 -0.06 14.72 8.56
C THR A 29 -1.33 14.54 7.74
N VAL A 30 -1.28 13.78 6.64
CA VAL A 30 -2.46 13.46 5.84
C VAL A 30 -3.45 12.64 6.65
N LYS A 31 -2.98 11.60 7.36
CA LYS A 31 -3.84 10.76 8.21
C LYS A 31 -4.56 11.55 9.30
N GLU A 32 -3.88 12.51 9.93
CA GLU A 32 -4.45 13.36 10.97
C GLU A 32 -5.44 14.39 10.42
N SER A 33 -5.15 14.95 9.25
CA SER A 33 -5.95 16.04 8.67
C SER A 33 -7.16 15.54 7.87
N TRP A 34 -7.08 14.33 7.30
CA TRP A 34 -8.05 13.76 6.37
C TRP A 34 -8.26 12.26 6.67
N PRO A 35 -8.96 11.91 7.75
CA PRO A 35 -9.15 10.53 8.19
C PRO A 35 -9.91 9.66 7.17
N GLU A 36 -10.61 10.27 6.22
CA GLU A 36 -11.29 9.60 5.11
C GLU A 36 -10.34 9.06 4.03
N ILE A 37 -9.08 9.50 4.02
CA ILE A 37 -8.08 9.04 3.06
C ILE A 37 -7.47 7.71 3.53
N SER A 38 -7.53 6.70 2.66
CA SER A 38 -6.81 5.44 2.86
C SER A 38 -5.35 5.58 2.40
N LEU A 39 -4.40 5.35 3.31
CA LEU A 39 -2.97 5.41 3.03
C LEU A 39 -2.38 3.99 2.96
N PHE A 40 -1.65 3.71 1.89
CA PHE A 40 -0.95 2.44 1.69
C PHE A 40 0.55 2.70 1.58
N TRP A 41 1.34 2.08 2.46
CA TRP A 41 2.79 2.12 2.40
C TRP A 41 3.28 0.84 1.70
N VAL A 42 3.97 1.01 0.58
CA VAL A 42 4.47 -0.10 -0.24
C VAL A 42 5.99 -0.10 -0.24
N VAL A 43 6.58 -1.25 0.04
CA VAL A 43 8.03 -1.45 -0.07
C VAL A 43 8.37 -1.85 -1.50
N ALA A 44 9.25 -1.09 -2.17
CA ALA A 44 9.58 -1.29 -3.59
C ALA A 44 11.10 -1.44 -3.79
N LEU A 45 11.71 -2.42 -3.14
CA LEU A 45 13.16 -2.67 -3.23
C LEU A 45 13.55 -3.37 -4.55
N SER A 46 12.57 -4.03 -5.19
CA SER A 46 12.66 -4.68 -6.49
C SER A 46 11.28 -4.64 -7.15
N MET A 47 11.20 -4.97 -8.45
CA MET A 47 9.91 -5.09 -9.13
C MET A 47 9.06 -6.21 -8.51
N GLU A 48 9.67 -7.36 -8.21
CA GLU A 48 9.00 -8.50 -7.58
C GLU A 48 8.40 -8.14 -6.22
N SER A 49 9.17 -7.48 -5.33
CA SER A 49 8.66 -7.06 -4.02
C SER A 49 7.55 -6.02 -4.15
N PHE A 50 7.69 -5.08 -5.09
CA PHE A 50 6.65 -4.10 -5.35
C PHE A 50 5.34 -4.74 -5.82
N GLU A 51 5.40 -5.69 -6.75
CA GLU A 51 4.22 -6.41 -7.26
C GLU A 51 3.52 -7.21 -6.17
N GLN A 52 4.30 -7.91 -5.32
CA GLN A 52 3.77 -8.66 -4.18
C GLN A 52 3.04 -7.74 -3.18
N GLU A 53 3.66 -6.63 -2.80
CA GLU A 53 3.07 -5.66 -1.88
C GLU A 53 1.80 -5.01 -2.48
N CYS A 54 1.78 -4.72 -3.77
CA CYS A 54 0.58 -4.24 -4.46
C CYS A 54 -0.54 -5.28 -4.47
N ALA A 55 -0.22 -6.55 -4.73
CA ALA A 55 -1.20 -7.64 -4.67
C ALA A 55 -1.82 -7.78 -3.27
N GLU A 56 -1.02 -7.60 -2.23
CA GLU A 56 -1.50 -7.59 -0.85
C GLU A 56 -2.45 -6.41 -0.56
N VAL A 57 -2.14 -5.21 -1.05
CA VAL A 57 -3.04 -4.04 -0.94
C VAL A 57 -4.37 -4.30 -1.63
N VAL A 58 -4.36 -4.87 -2.84
CA VAL A 58 -5.58 -5.24 -3.59
C VAL A 58 -6.41 -6.26 -2.79
N ARG A 59 -5.73 -7.25 -2.19
CA ARG A 59 -6.37 -8.26 -1.33
C ARG A 59 -7.03 -7.63 -0.11
N TRP A 60 -6.37 -6.69 0.57
CA TRP A 60 -6.95 -6.01 1.74
C TRP A 60 -8.15 -5.14 1.38
N LEU A 61 -8.15 -4.57 0.17
CA LEU A 61 -9.28 -3.81 -0.36
C LEU A 61 -10.47 -4.69 -0.76
N GLY A 62 -10.36 -6.03 -0.66
CA GLY A 62 -11.40 -6.96 -1.07
C GLY A 62 -11.70 -6.88 -2.57
N MET A 63 -10.77 -6.35 -3.36
CA MET A 63 -10.93 -6.25 -4.80
C MET A 63 -10.64 -7.62 -5.42
N PRO A 64 -11.44 -8.07 -6.41
CA PRO A 64 -11.10 -9.27 -7.14
C PRO A 64 -9.74 -9.06 -7.78
N GLN A 65 -8.78 -9.93 -7.47
CA GLN A 65 -7.57 -10.03 -8.27
C GLN A 65 -8.02 -10.26 -9.70
N ALA A 66 -7.62 -9.37 -10.62
CA ALA A 66 -7.89 -9.57 -12.03
C ALA A 66 -7.22 -10.90 -12.40
N ALA A 67 -8.04 -11.94 -12.55
CA ALA A 67 -7.57 -13.21 -13.06
C ALA A 67 -6.96 -12.91 -14.44
N SER A 68 -5.63 -12.89 -14.52
CA SER A 68 -4.96 -13.22 -15.76
C SER A 68 -5.51 -14.59 -16.13
N GLY A 69 -6.40 -14.64 -17.12
CA GLY A 69 -7.05 -15.88 -17.52
C GLY A 69 -5.99 -16.94 -17.80
N GLU A 70 -5.89 -17.92 -16.92
CA GLU A 70 -6.24 -19.32 -17.20
C GLU A 70 -6.18 -20.12 -15.86
N ASP A 71 -7.33 -20.69 -15.49
CA ASP A 71 -7.58 -21.91 -14.71
C ASP A 71 -6.93 -22.21 -13.33
N ASP A 72 -7.82 -22.25 -12.34
CA ASP A 72 -7.97 -23.23 -11.23
C ASP A 72 -6.74 -23.70 -10.41
N ALA A 73 -6.67 -23.28 -9.14
CA ALA A 73 -6.73 -24.19 -7.98
C ALA A 73 -6.50 -23.44 -6.66
N THR A 74 -7.34 -23.76 -5.68
CA THR A 74 -7.24 -23.35 -4.27
C THR A 74 -5.94 -23.81 -3.63
N ALA A 75 -5.23 -22.95 -2.89
CA ALA A 75 -4.46 -23.39 -1.72
C ALA A 75 -4.18 -22.23 -0.75
N GLN A 76 -4.69 -22.40 0.46
CA GLN A 76 -4.33 -21.66 1.67
C GLN A 76 -2.85 -21.91 2.02
N ALA A 77 -2.16 -20.89 2.51
CA ALA A 77 -1.15 -21.04 3.56
C ALA A 77 -0.92 -19.67 4.22
N ALA A 78 -1.68 -19.40 5.29
CA ALA A 78 -1.24 -18.46 6.30
C ALA A 78 -0.04 -19.09 7.03
N SER A 79 1.18 -18.69 6.67
CA SER A 79 2.37 -18.90 7.49
C SER A 79 2.81 -17.55 8.00
N GLY A 80 2.39 -17.25 9.23
CA GLY A 80 2.75 -16.02 9.93
C GLY A 80 4.24 -16.00 10.24
N HIS A 81 4.98 -15.20 9.50
CA HIS A 81 6.16 -14.49 9.98
C HIS A 81 6.10 -13.08 9.41
N GLY A 82 5.87 -12.10 10.27
CA GLY A 82 5.91 -10.70 9.84
C GLY A 82 5.02 -9.82 10.68
N VAL A 83 5.63 -9.27 11.73
CA VAL A 83 5.34 -7.95 12.32
C VAL A 83 3.88 -7.50 12.24
N GLY A 84 3.18 -7.61 13.38
CA GLY A 84 1.84 -7.05 13.52
C GLY A 84 1.83 -5.56 13.21
N TRP A 85 1.15 -5.18 12.13
CA TRP A 85 0.65 -3.82 11.93
C TRP A 85 -0.85 -3.90 12.21
N GLU A 86 -1.22 -3.41 13.39
CA GLU A 86 -2.60 -3.28 13.84
C GLU A 86 -3.31 -2.31 12.88
N ILE A 87 -4.10 -2.84 11.95
CA ILE A 87 -5.03 -2.04 11.17
C ILE A 87 -6.14 -1.63 12.14
N ALA A 88 -6.02 -0.42 12.70
CA ALA A 88 -7.16 0.25 13.30
C ALA A 88 -8.15 0.60 12.18
N THR A 89 -9.03 -0.36 11.87
CA THR A 89 -10.26 -0.07 11.12
C THR A 89 -11.15 0.75 12.03
N GLY A 90 -10.99 2.08 11.95
CA GLY A 90 -11.87 3.04 12.61
C GLY A 90 -13.28 2.94 12.02
N GLY A 91 -14.13 2.14 12.65
CA GLY A 91 -15.58 2.16 12.46
C GLY A 91 -16.26 2.82 13.64
N ARG A 92 -16.74 4.05 13.48
CA ARG A 92 -18.15 4.42 13.57
C ARG A 92 -18.38 5.87 13.16
#